data_AF-A0A955TPC4-F1
#
_entry.id   AF-A0A955TPC4-F1
#
_cell.length_a   1.000
_cell.length_b   1.000
_cell.length_c   1.000
_cell.angle_alpha   90.00
_cell.angle_beta   90.00
_cell.angle_gamma   90.00
#
_symmetry.space_group_name_H-M   'P 1'
#
loop_
_entity.id
_entity.type
_entity.pdbx_description
1 polymer ?
#
loop_
_entity_poly.entity_id
_entity_poly.type
_entity_poly.pdbx_seq_one_letter_code
_entity_poly.pdbx_strand_id
1 'polypeptide(L)' 'MEGFGKFLQEARERKRLSLEDVASQTRIQPKYLEALESENFG' A
#
# COMPACT_ATOMS: atom_id res chain seq x y z
N MET A 1 17.23 -3.20 7.15
CA MET A 1 16.05 -2.47 7.62
C MET A 1 14.99 -2.65 6.55
N GLU A 2 13.79 -3.08 6.91
CA GLU A 2 12.68 -3.09 5.97
C GLU A 2 12.25 -1.64 5.70
N GLY A 3 12.00 -1.30 4.43
CA GLY A 3 11.56 0.03 4.02
C GLY A 3 10.14 0.33 4.48
N PHE A 4 9.74 1.59 4.41
CA PHE A 4 8.40 2.02 4.80
C PHE A 4 7.33 1.38 3.88
N GLY A 5 7.65 1.19 2.60
CA GLY A 5 6.76 0.50 1.66
C GLY A 5 6.46 -0.94 2.06
N LYS A 6 7.48 -1.69 2.49
CA LYS A 6 7.29 -3.07 2.97
C LYS A 6 6.41 -3.12 4.23
N PHE A 7 6.58 -2.17 5.14
CA PHE A 7 5.69 -2.05 6.31
C PHE A 7 4.23 -1.85 5.91
N LEU A 8 3.95 -1.00 4.91
CA LEU A 8 2.59 -0.77 4.41
C LEU A 8 2.00 -2.03 3.76
N GLN A 9 2.78 -2.72 2.93
CA GLN A 9 2.37 -3.96 2.29
C GLN A 9 1.98 -5.02 3.34
N GLU A 10 2.84 -5.24 4.33
CA GLU A 10 2.58 -6.21 5.38
C GLU A 10 1.37 -5.83 6.24
N ALA A 11 1.14 -4.54 6.50
CA ALA A 11 -0.03 -4.07 7.23
C ALA A 11 -1.32 -4.34 6.44
N ARG A 12 -1.30 -4.14 5.12
CA ARG A 12 -2.43 -4.43 4.23
C ARG A 12 -2.71 -5.94 4.18
N GLU A 13 -1.67 -6.76 3.97
CA GLU A 13 -1.80 -8.22 3.87
C GLU A 13 -2.23 -8.87 5.19
N ARG A 14 -1.72 -8.41 6.34
CA ARG A 14 -2.16 -8.87 7.67
C ARG A 14 -3.65 -8.63 7.91
N LYS A 15 -4.20 -7.56 7.32
CA LYS A 15 -5.63 -7.23 7.37
C LYS A 15 -6.44 -7.87 6.25
N ARG A 16 -5.81 -8.66 5.36
CA ARG A 16 -6.43 -9.28 4.17
C ARG A 16 -7.13 -8.27 3.27
N LEU A 17 -6.56 -7.07 3.15
CA LEU A 17 -7.09 -6.00 2.32
C LEU A 17 -6.46 -6.03 0.92
N SER A 18 -7.26 -5.78 -0.10
CA SER A 18 -6.78 -5.44 -1.44
C SER A 18 -6.33 -3.99 -1.51
N LEU A 19 -5.63 -3.60 -2.59
CA LEU A 19 -5.31 -2.19 -2.83
C LEU A 19 -6.60 -1.37 -3.05
N GLU A 20 -7.64 -1.98 -3.62
CA GLU A 20 -8.96 -1.41 -3.81
C GLU A 20 -9.65 -1.12 -2.46
N ASP A 21 -9.55 -2.03 -1.50
CA ASP A 21 -10.11 -1.83 -0.15
C ASP A 21 -9.42 -0.65 0.55
N VAL A 22 -8.09 -0.55 0.45
CA VAL A 22 -7.33 0.56 1.03
C VAL A 22 -7.63 1.87 0.29
N ALA A 23 -7.77 1.82 -1.04
CA ALA A 23 -8.12 2.97 -1.86
C ALA A 23 -9.50 3.54 -1.47
N SER A 24 -10.47 2.67 -1.21
CA SER A 24 -11.82 3.09 -0.78
C SER A 24 -11.81 3.83 0.57
N GLN A 25 -10.92 3.43 1.50
CA GLN A 25 -10.83 4.00 2.84
C GLN A 25 -9.98 5.28 2.90
N THR A 26 -8.91 5.33 2.11
CA THR A 26 -7.93 6.44 2.13
C THR A 26 -8.18 7.49 1.05
N ARG A 27 -9.00 7.16 0.04
CA ARG A 27 -9.20 7.95 -1.19
C ARG A 27 -7.91 8.16 -2.01
N ILE A 28 -6.94 7.26 -1.84
CA ILE A 28 -5.71 7.20 -2.65
C ILE A 28 -5.93 6.18 -3.76
N GLN A 29 -5.67 6.52 -5.02
CA GLN A 29 -5.85 5.57 -6.12
C GLN A 29 -4.90 4.36 -5.96
N PRO A 30 -5.30 3.14 -6.35
CA PRO A 30 -4.47 1.93 -6.21
C PRO A 30 -3.04 2.07 -6.73
N LYS A 31 -2.85 2.74 -7.87
CA LYS A 31 -1.51 3.00 -8.46
C LYS A 31 -0.55 3.75 -7.52
N TYR A 32 -1.08 4.63 -6.67
CA TYR A 32 -0.27 5.39 -5.71
C TYR A 32 -0.01 4.60 -4.43
N LEU A 33 -0.93 3.69 -4.06
CA LEU A 33 -0.72 2.75 -2.97
C LEU A 33 0.35 1.71 -3.34
N GLU A 34 0.31 1.21 -4.58
CA GLU A 34 1.35 0.35 -5.14
C GLU A 34 2.72 1.05 -5.13
N ALA A 35 2.78 2.30 -5.62
CA ALA A 35 4.00 3.11 -5.56
C ALA A 35 4.54 3.32 -4.13
N LEU A 36 3.66 3.49 -3.14
CA LEU A 36 4.03 3.57 -1.74
C LEU A 36 4.59 2.24 -1.21
N GLU A 37 3.93 1.13 -1.52
CA GLU A 37 4.35 -0.22 -1.08
C GLU A 37 5.67 -0.66 -1.73
N SER A 38 5.89 -0.29 -3.00
CA SER A 38 7.11 -0.61 -3.74
C SER A 38 8.22 0.45 -3.59
N GLU A 39 7.97 1.54 -2.87
CA GLU A 39 8.84 2.73 -2.78
C GLU A 39 9.27 3.26 -4.17
N ASN A 40 8.40 3.10 -5.17
CA ASN A 40 8.63 3.52 -6.55
C ASN A 40 7.74 4.71 -6.91
N PHE A 41 8.27 5.91 -6.75
CA PHE A 41 7.53 7.17 -6.94
C PHE A 41 7.64 7.77 -8.35
N GLY A 42 8.34 7.10 -9.27
CA GLY A 42 8.68 7.59 -10.62
C GLY A 42 7.98 6.85 -11.75
#